data_AF-J9XUE1-F1
#
_entry.id   AF-J9XUE1-F1
#
_cell.length_a   1.000
_cell.length_b   1.000
_cell.length_c   1.000
_cell.angle_alpha   90.00
_cell.angle_beta   90.00
_cell.angle_gamma   90.00
#
_symmetry.space_group_name_H-M   'P 1'
#
loop_
_entity.id
_entity.type
_entity.pdbx_description
1 polymer ?
#
loop_
_entity_poly.entity_id
_entity_poly.type
_entity_poly.pdbx_seq_one_letter_code
_entity_poly.pdbx_strand_id
1 'polypeptide(L)'
;LSNMTMNDVYKPYIHAFKLLTQFNPITTAIAESPLFQMAVSANTIEKYTLLGPFFRISPLQQEVTREYFSAPKTIDRRHIATSQDALRLTLQTHQKDLLDIINHFVRASPIAKSKTLDWFAYIVNQNHKRRALQVDPKEVSSDGFMHNVTVVLDGLCEPFMDTTFSKISKIDIDYLRRAPRVDIKDETKLNADEKASEKYYEDTVPGTSNFISEVFFLTLAAHHY
;
A
#
# COMPACT_ATOMS: atom_id res chain seq x y z
N LEU A 1 -7.28 -14.75 8.54
CA LEU A 1 -6.20 -13.73 8.48
C LEU A 1 -6.52 -12.44 9.23
N SER A 2 -7.75 -11.89 9.18
CA SER A 2 -8.07 -10.56 9.75
C SER A 2 -7.76 -10.40 11.25
N ASN A 3 -7.86 -11.50 12.02
CA ASN A 3 -7.55 -11.54 13.45
C ASN A 3 -6.20 -12.20 13.77
N MET A 4 -5.40 -12.52 12.74
CA MET A 4 -4.08 -13.15 12.92
C MET A 4 -2.99 -12.09 12.99
N THR A 5 -1.88 -12.50 13.59
CA THR A 5 -0.64 -11.75 13.76
C THR A 5 0.50 -12.44 13.03
N MET A 6 1.65 -11.78 12.94
CA MET A 6 2.86 -12.38 12.37
C MET A 6 3.39 -13.58 13.18
N ASN A 7 2.96 -13.75 14.43
CA ASN A 7 3.34 -14.89 15.27
C ASN A 7 2.44 -16.12 15.04
N ASP A 8 1.28 -15.92 14.40
CA ASP A 8 0.37 -17.01 14.09
C ASP A 8 0.80 -17.79 12.83
N VAL A 9 0.16 -18.93 12.60
CA VAL A 9 0.40 -19.78 11.43
C VAL A 9 -0.30 -19.20 10.18
N TYR A 10 0.12 -18.02 9.73
CA TYR A 10 -0.51 -17.30 8.61
C TYR A 10 0.03 -17.72 7.22
N LYS A 11 1.27 -18.22 7.15
CA LYS A 11 1.98 -18.53 5.89
C LYS A 11 1.22 -19.47 4.93
N PRO A 12 0.53 -20.55 5.39
CA PRO A 12 -0.23 -21.40 4.48
C PRO A 12 -1.30 -20.66 3.68
N TYR A 13 -1.95 -19.66 4.29
CA TYR A 13 -2.97 -18.84 3.62
C TYR A 13 -2.35 -17.92 2.57
N ILE A 14 -1.16 -17.35 2.84
CA ILE A 14 -0.42 -16.53 1.87
C ILE A 14 -0.02 -17.37 0.67
N HIS A 15 0.56 -18.56 0.91
CA HIS A 15 0.98 -19.46 -0.15
C HIS A 15 -0.21 -19.94 -1.00
N ALA A 16 -1.32 -20.33 -0.37
CA ALA A 16 -2.53 -20.74 -1.08
C ALA A 16 -3.06 -19.62 -1.97
N PHE A 17 -3.15 -18.39 -1.44
CA PHE A 17 -3.62 -17.25 -2.22
C PHE A 17 -2.65 -16.88 -3.36
N LYS A 18 -1.35 -16.88 -3.09
CA LYS A 18 -0.32 -16.68 -4.12
C LYS A 18 -0.43 -17.69 -5.26
N LEU A 19 -0.62 -18.98 -4.95
CA LEU A 19 -0.84 -20.03 -5.95
C LEU A 19 -2.11 -19.79 -6.78
N LEU A 20 -3.23 -19.44 -6.13
CA LEU A 20 -4.47 -19.11 -6.84
C LEU A 20 -4.29 -17.92 -7.79
N THR A 21 -3.54 -16.90 -7.36
CA THR A 21 -3.33 -15.70 -8.18
C THR A 21 -2.46 -15.92 -9.43
N GLN A 22 -1.79 -17.08 -9.55
CA GLN A 22 -1.06 -17.42 -10.79
C GLN A 22 -1.99 -17.66 -11.99
N PHE A 23 -3.28 -17.92 -11.73
CA PHE A 23 -4.26 -18.18 -12.78
C PHE A 23 -5.03 -16.89 -13.12
N ASN A 24 -4.70 -16.27 -14.26
CA ASN A 24 -5.30 -14.99 -14.68
C ASN A 24 -6.85 -14.92 -14.59
N PRO A 25 -7.62 -15.96 -14.97
CA PRO A 25 -9.08 -15.91 -14.83
C PRO A 25 -9.53 -15.82 -13.35
N ILE A 26 -8.87 -16.56 -12.47
CA ILE A 26 -9.16 -16.55 -11.03
C ILE A 26 -8.80 -15.18 -10.45
N THR A 27 -7.63 -14.66 -10.76
CA THR A 27 -7.15 -13.34 -10.29
C THR A 27 -8.08 -12.21 -10.76
N THR A 28 -8.56 -12.27 -12.00
CA THR A 28 -9.53 -11.30 -12.52
C THR A 28 -10.85 -11.39 -11.79
N ALA A 29 -11.40 -12.60 -11.59
CA ALA A 29 -12.64 -12.79 -10.83
C ALA A 29 -12.51 -12.33 -9.37
N ILE A 30 -11.35 -12.53 -8.74
CA ILE A 30 -11.07 -12.01 -7.39
C ILE A 30 -11.10 -10.47 -7.38
N ALA A 31 -10.49 -9.82 -8.38
CA ALA A 31 -10.46 -8.36 -8.48
C ALA A 31 -11.84 -7.74 -8.74
N GLU A 32 -12.73 -8.47 -9.42
CA GLU A 32 -14.12 -8.07 -9.68
C GLU A 32 -15.04 -8.29 -8.48
N SER A 33 -14.59 -9.05 -7.47
CA SER A 33 -15.36 -9.27 -6.25
C SER A 33 -15.73 -7.94 -5.58
N PRO A 34 -16.98 -7.74 -5.14
CA PRO A 34 -17.35 -6.59 -4.30
C PRO A 34 -16.56 -6.51 -2.99
N LEU A 35 -15.95 -7.62 -2.55
CA LEU A 35 -15.09 -7.65 -1.37
C LEU A 35 -13.68 -7.13 -1.67
N PHE A 36 -13.26 -7.03 -2.94
CA PHE A 36 -11.93 -6.56 -3.30
C PHE A 36 -11.69 -5.15 -2.80
N GLN A 37 -12.68 -4.27 -3.00
CA GLN A 37 -12.76 -2.94 -2.42
C GLN A 37 -14.22 -2.65 -2.09
N MET A 38 -14.46 -2.25 -0.84
CA MET A 38 -15.77 -1.84 -0.33
C MET A 38 -15.62 -0.59 0.54
N ALA A 39 -16.71 0.19 0.65
CA ALA A 39 -16.72 1.38 1.48
C ALA A 39 -16.71 1.01 2.97
N VAL A 40 -15.57 1.22 3.61
CA VAL A 40 -15.35 1.03 5.05
C VAL A 40 -14.54 2.19 5.61
N SER A 41 -14.44 2.30 6.94
CA SER A 41 -13.56 3.28 7.57
C SER A 41 -12.10 2.89 7.37
N ALA A 42 -11.19 3.87 7.31
CA ALA A 42 -9.76 3.64 7.06
C ALA A 42 -9.15 2.53 7.94
N ASN A 43 -9.39 2.59 9.25
CA ASN A 43 -8.91 1.62 10.23
C ASN A 43 -9.42 0.17 10.03
N THR A 44 -10.41 -0.04 9.17
CA THR A 44 -11.00 -1.36 8.90
C THR A 44 -10.77 -1.86 7.49
N ILE A 45 -10.12 -1.07 6.61
CA ILE A 45 -9.69 -1.51 5.28
C ILE A 45 -8.86 -2.79 5.40
N GLU A 46 -7.90 -2.81 6.33
CA GLU A 46 -7.02 -3.94 6.61
C GLU A 46 -7.72 -5.21 7.13
N LYS A 47 -9.03 -5.14 7.43
CA LYS A 47 -9.82 -6.27 7.97
C LYS A 47 -10.94 -6.73 7.03
N TYR A 48 -11.59 -5.79 6.35
CA TYR A 48 -12.84 -6.06 5.62
C TYR A 48 -12.69 -6.09 4.10
N THR A 49 -11.63 -5.51 3.52
CA THR A 49 -11.34 -5.75 2.10
C THR A 49 -10.63 -7.08 1.91
N LEU A 50 -10.71 -7.65 0.71
CA LEU A 50 -10.18 -8.98 0.41
C LEU A 50 -8.67 -9.07 0.63
N LEU A 51 -7.91 -8.07 0.18
CA LEU A 51 -6.45 -8.02 0.32
C LEU A 51 -6.00 -7.47 1.69
N GLY A 52 -6.87 -6.75 2.40
CA GLY A 52 -6.57 -6.10 3.68
C GLY A 52 -5.87 -7.02 4.68
N PRO A 53 -6.47 -8.18 5.01
CA PRO A 53 -5.91 -9.14 5.96
C PRO A 53 -4.53 -9.69 5.60
N PHE A 54 -4.16 -9.71 4.32
CA PHE A 54 -2.83 -10.15 3.87
C PHE A 54 -1.79 -9.06 4.12
N PHE A 55 -2.12 -7.81 3.81
CA PHE A 55 -1.27 -6.65 4.03
C PHE A 55 -1.15 -6.25 5.50
N ARG A 56 -2.09 -6.65 6.36
CA ARG A 56 -2.07 -6.35 7.80
C ARG A 56 -0.93 -7.04 8.57
N ILE A 57 -0.50 -8.23 8.11
CA ILE A 57 0.47 -9.05 8.85
C ILE A 57 1.83 -8.33 8.90
N SER A 58 2.26 -7.97 10.11
CA SER A 58 3.43 -7.13 10.33
C SER A 58 3.99 -7.28 11.75
N PRO A 59 5.31 -7.15 11.97
CA PRO A 59 5.87 -7.11 13.31
C PRO A 59 5.43 -5.86 14.10
N LEU A 60 4.91 -4.84 13.41
CA LEU A 60 4.37 -3.62 14.02
C LEU A 60 3.00 -3.82 14.67
N GLN A 61 2.41 -5.02 14.57
CA GLN A 61 1.22 -5.37 15.33
C GLN A 61 1.56 -5.39 16.83
N GLN A 62 0.69 -4.79 17.65
CA GLN A 62 0.96 -4.56 19.07
C GLN A 62 1.22 -5.86 19.84
N GLU A 63 0.49 -6.92 19.50
CA GLU A 63 0.63 -8.25 20.08
C GLU A 63 2.03 -8.83 19.82
N VAL A 64 2.53 -8.69 18.58
CA VAL A 64 3.86 -9.14 18.18
C VAL A 64 4.94 -8.33 18.90
N THR A 65 4.81 -7.00 18.88
CA THR A 65 5.79 -6.11 19.54
C THR A 65 5.88 -6.40 21.05
N ARG A 66 4.74 -6.65 21.72
CA ARG A 66 4.71 -6.98 23.15
C ARG A 66 5.39 -8.30 23.47
N GLU A 67 5.26 -9.30 22.61
CA GLU A 67 5.90 -10.61 22.82
C GLU A 67 7.43 -10.52 22.74
N TYR A 68 7.95 -9.83 21.72
CA TYR A 68 9.40 -9.71 21.49
C TYR A 68 10.08 -8.66 22.37
N PHE A 69 9.35 -7.65 22.86
CA PHE A 69 9.92 -6.50 23.58
C PHE A 69 9.16 -6.17 24.88
N SER A 70 8.70 -7.19 25.60
CA SER A 70 7.89 -7.05 26.83
C SER A 70 8.54 -6.24 27.97
N ALA A 71 9.87 -6.24 28.07
CA ALA A 71 10.62 -5.56 29.13
C ALA A 71 11.70 -4.62 28.58
N PRO A 72 11.34 -3.57 27.81
CA PRO A 72 12.30 -2.83 26.99
C PRO A 72 13.37 -2.07 27.79
N LYS A 73 13.14 -1.82 29.09
CA LYS A 73 14.11 -1.16 29.99
C LYS A 73 15.18 -2.10 30.53
N THR A 74 14.94 -3.41 30.52
CA THR A 74 15.82 -4.43 31.13
C THR A 74 16.29 -5.48 30.15
N ILE A 75 15.72 -5.50 28.94
CA ILE A 75 16.06 -6.46 27.89
C ILE A 75 17.50 -6.24 27.42
N ASP A 76 18.24 -7.33 27.23
CA ASP A 76 19.63 -7.25 26.78
C ASP A 76 19.73 -6.76 25.33
N ARG A 77 20.72 -5.94 25.02
CA ARG A 77 20.90 -5.34 23.68
C ARG A 77 21.09 -6.38 22.58
N ARG A 78 21.76 -7.51 22.86
CA ARG A 78 21.95 -8.58 21.88
C ARG A 78 20.62 -9.26 21.55
N HIS A 79 19.78 -9.44 22.57
CA HIS A 79 18.43 -9.95 22.37
C HIS A 79 17.59 -9.00 21.49
N ILE A 80 17.63 -7.69 21.74
CA ILE A 80 16.93 -6.71 20.88
C ILE A 80 17.36 -6.86 19.42
N ALA A 81 18.67 -6.84 19.15
CA ALA A 81 19.20 -6.93 17.79
C ALA A 81 18.78 -8.23 17.10
N THR A 82 18.89 -9.37 17.81
CA THR A 82 18.52 -10.68 17.26
C THR A 82 17.03 -10.76 16.94
N SER A 83 16.17 -10.24 17.83
CA SER A 83 14.73 -10.15 17.62
C SER A 83 14.38 -9.24 16.43
N GLN A 84 15.02 -8.08 16.32
CA GLN A 84 14.83 -7.17 15.18
C GLN A 84 15.24 -7.81 13.85
N ASP A 85 16.37 -8.50 13.79
CA ASP A 85 16.84 -9.15 12.57
C ASP A 85 15.91 -10.29 12.14
N ALA A 86 15.43 -11.11 13.08
CA ALA A 86 14.47 -12.17 12.80
C ALA A 86 13.11 -11.64 12.31
N LEU A 87 12.59 -10.59 12.94
CA LEU A 87 11.35 -9.93 12.53
C LEU A 87 11.51 -9.27 11.16
N ARG A 88 12.65 -8.62 10.89
CA ARG A 88 12.95 -8.00 9.59
C ARG A 88 13.01 -9.04 8.47
N LEU A 89 13.70 -10.15 8.67
CA LEU A 89 13.78 -11.23 7.67
C LEU A 89 12.40 -11.83 7.38
N THR A 90 11.59 -12.03 8.42
CA THR A 90 10.22 -12.56 8.28
C THR A 90 9.34 -11.58 7.52
N LEU A 91 9.40 -10.29 7.86
CA LEU A 91 8.66 -9.23 7.17
C LEU A 91 9.09 -9.09 5.70
N GLN A 92 10.39 -9.09 5.41
CA GLN A 92 10.91 -9.02 4.03
C GLN A 92 10.40 -10.19 3.17
N THR A 93 10.38 -11.40 3.73
CA THR A 93 9.84 -12.58 3.03
C THR A 93 8.34 -12.39 2.74
N HIS A 94 7.58 -11.92 3.74
CA HIS A 94 6.15 -11.65 3.59
C HIS A 94 5.86 -10.56 2.54
N GLN A 95 6.60 -9.46 2.57
CA GLN A 95 6.47 -8.35 1.62
C GLN A 95 6.79 -8.79 0.19
N LYS A 96 7.77 -9.69 0.00
CA LYS A 96 8.04 -10.30 -1.31
C LYS A 96 6.84 -11.13 -1.80
N ASP A 97 6.22 -11.92 -0.94
CA ASP A 97 5.01 -12.66 -1.30
C ASP A 97 3.84 -11.75 -1.65
N LEU A 98 3.64 -10.65 -0.90
CA LEU A 98 2.64 -9.62 -1.23
C LEU A 98 2.91 -8.97 -2.59
N LEU A 99 4.16 -8.62 -2.87
CA LEU A 99 4.57 -8.05 -4.15
C LEU A 99 4.35 -9.03 -5.31
N ASP A 100 4.65 -10.32 -5.13
CA ASP A 100 4.36 -11.35 -6.14
C ASP A 100 2.86 -11.48 -6.42
N ILE A 101 2.04 -11.49 -5.36
CA ILE A 101 0.57 -11.49 -5.46
C ILE A 101 0.09 -10.28 -6.27
N ILE A 102 0.53 -9.07 -5.92
CA ILE A 102 0.14 -7.84 -6.63
C ILE A 102 0.64 -7.85 -8.08
N ASN A 103 1.84 -8.36 -8.35
CA ASN A 103 2.32 -8.54 -9.72
C ASN A 103 1.42 -9.46 -10.54
N HIS A 104 0.87 -10.53 -9.95
CA HIS A 104 -0.12 -11.35 -10.63
C HIS A 104 -1.38 -10.56 -10.96
N PHE A 105 -1.92 -9.76 -10.04
CA PHE A 105 -3.09 -8.90 -10.30
C PHE A 105 -2.84 -7.91 -11.44
N VAL A 106 -1.69 -7.22 -11.41
CA VAL A 106 -1.31 -6.24 -12.43
C VAL A 106 -1.16 -6.88 -13.82
N ARG A 107 -0.79 -8.16 -13.89
CA ARG A 107 -0.56 -8.89 -15.15
C ARG A 107 -1.75 -9.71 -15.63
N ALA A 108 -2.72 -10.00 -14.76
CA ALA A 108 -3.82 -10.90 -15.06
C ALA A 108 -4.77 -10.37 -16.15
N SER A 109 -5.20 -9.11 -16.02
CA SER A 109 -6.07 -8.42 -16.98
C SER A 109 -6.05 -6.90 -16.78
N PRO A 110 -6.50 -6.10 -17.76
CA PRO A 110 -6.69 -4.66 -17.57
C PRO A 110 -7.64 -4.33 -16.41
N ILE A 111 -8.68 -5.16 -16.20
CA ILE A 111 -9.66 -5.00 -15.12
C ILE A 111 -8.98 -5.20 -13.76
N ALA A 112 -8.27 -6.32 -13.59
CA ALA A 112 -7.56 -6.62 -12.35
C ALA A 112 -6.53 -5.54 -12.01
N LYS A 113 -5.76 -5.10 -13.00
CA LYS A 113 -4.80 -3.99 -12.86
C LYS A 113 -5.49 -2.70 -12.40
N SER A 114 -6.58 -2.30 -13.05
CA SER A 114 -7.32 -1.08 -12.67
C SER A 114 -7.86 -1.17 -11.25
N LYS A 115 -8.49 -2.30 -10.88
CA LYS A 115 -9.03 -2.52 -9.54
C LYS A 115 -7.96 -2.50 -8.47
N THR A 116 -6.78 -3.07 -8.74
CA THR A 116 -5.64 -2.98 -7.82
C THR A 116 -5.18 -1.55 -7.60
N LEU A 117 -5.10 -0.73 -8.66
CA LEU A 117 -4.78 0.70 -8.52
C LEU A 117 -5.87 1.45 -7.75
N ASP A 118 -7.15 1.16 -8.02
CA ASP A 118 -8.28 1.76 -7.31
C ASP A 118 -8.23 1.43 -5.81
N TRP A 119 -7.83 0.20 -5.44
CA TRP A 119 -7.71 -0.22 -4.05
C TRP A 119 -6.55 0.49 -3.32
N PHE A 120 -5.39 0.63 -3.97
CA PHE A 120 -4.28 1.42 -3.41
C PHE A 120 -4.64 2.90 -3.26
N ALA A 121 -5.31 3.47 -4.26
CA ALA A 121 -5.81 4.84 -4.21
C ALA A 121 -6.81 5.04 -3.06
N TYR A 122 -7.72 4.08 -2.89
CA TYR A 122 -8.68 4.09 -1.80
C TYR A 122 -7.98 4.06 -0.44
N ILE A 123 -6.91 3.26 -0.28
CA ILE A 123 -6.11 3.25 0.95
C ILE A 123 -5.52 4.62 1.25
N VAL A 124 -4.78 5.22 0.31
CA VAL A 124 -4.10 6.50 0.57
C VAL A 124 -5.09 7.64 0.80
N ASN A 125 -6.15 7.72 -0.01
CA ASN A 125 -7.15 8.78 0.10
C ASN A 125 -7.96 8.72 1.40
N GLN A 126 -8.15 7.52 1.97
CA GLN A 126 -8.82 7.37 3.28
C GLN A 126 -7.91 7.67 4.47
N ASN A 127 -6.60 7.81 4.25
CA ASN A 127 -5.60 7.87 5.31
C ASN A 127 -4.93 9.25 5.46
N HIS A 128 -5.47 10.32 4.87
CA HIS A 128 -4.93 11.67 5.00
C HIS A 128 -4.76 12.12 6.46
N LYS A 129 -5.61 11.62 7.38
CA LYS A 129 -5.54 11.93 8.82
C LYS A 129 -4.28 11.39 9.53
N ARG A 130 -3.50 10.49 8.91
CA ARG A 130 -2.23 9.99 9.46
C ARG A 130 -1.17 11.07 9.64
N ARG A 131 -1.30 12.21 8.96
CA ARG A 131 -0.41 13.38 9.08
C ARG A 131 -0.76 14.33 10.24
N ALA A 132 -1.85 14.06 10.97
CA ALA A 132 -2.29 14.93 12.05
C ALA A 132 -1.25 14.96 13.19
N LEU A 133 -1.13 16.10 13.89
CA LEU A 133 -0.25 16.22 15.07
C LEU A 133 -0.56 15.18 16.15
N GLN A 134 -1.85 14.83 16.29
CA GLN A 134 -2.33 13.75 17.12
C GLN A 134 -3.25 12.86 16.29
N VAL A 135 -2.72 11.71 15.88
CA VAL A 135 -3.45 10.73 15.08
C VAL A 135 -4.37 9.92 15.99
N ASP A 136 -5.67 9.83 15.66
CA ASP A 136 -6.57 8.85 16.29
C ASP A 136 -6.47 7.50 15.54
N PRO A 137 -5.96 6.43 16.19
CA PRO A 137 -5.86 5.10 15.57
C PRO A 137 -7.20 4.50 15.14
N LYS A 138 -8.33 5.03 15.59
CA LYS A 138 -9.67 4.61 15.15
C LYS A 138 -10.08 5.20 13.81
N GLU A 139 -9.39 6.24 13.36
CA GLU A 139 -9.72 6.94 12.12
C GLU A 139 -8.74 6.64 10.98
N VAL A 140 -7.70 5.82 11.22
CA VAL A 140 -6.65 5.52 10.25
C VAL A 140 -6.29 4.04 10.23
N SER A 141 -5.77 3.56 9.09
CA SER A 141 -5.15 2.25 8.97
C SER A 141 -3.94 2.10 9.91
N SER A 142 -3.60 0.86 10.30
CA SER A 142 -2.44 0.62 11.15
C SER A 142 -1.12 0.86 10.43
N ASP A 143 -0.06 1.15 11.19
CA ASP A 143 1.29 1.35 10.65
C ASP A 143 1.83 0.10 9.95
N GLY A 144 1.52 -1.09 10.48
CA GLY A 144 1.92 -2.35 9.87
C GLY A 144 1.32 -2.55 8.48
N PHE A 145 0.04 -2.21 8.32
CA PHE A 145 -0.65 -2.26 7.04
C PHE A 145 -0.09 -1.22 6.05
N MET A 146 0.01 0.05 6.47
CA MET A 146 0.51 1.12 5.61
C MET A 146 1.96 0.87 5.20
N HIS A 147 2.82 0.40 6.10
CA HIS A 147 4.20 0.05 5.78
C HIS A 147 4.30 -1.04 4.70
N ASN A 148 3.47 -2.09 4.77
CA ASN A 148 3.42 -3.11 3.72
C ASN A 148 2.89 -2.56 2.40
N VAL A 149 1.89 -1.66 2.43
CA VAL A 149 1.39 -0.97 1.24
C VAL A 149 2.52 -0.17 0.56
N THR A 150 3.24 0.64 1.32
CA THR A 150 4.35 1.47 0.82
C THR A 150 5.45 0.61 0.21
N VAL A 151 5.89 -0.45 0.89
CA VAL A 151 6.95 -1.34 0.38
C VAL A 151 6.52 -2.07 -0.90
N VAL A 152 5.26 -2.48 -1.02
CA VAL A 152 4.77 -3.11 -2.26
C VAL A 152 4.69 -2.11 -3.41
N LEU A 153 4.25 -0.87 -3.14
CA LEU A 153 4.26 0.21 -4.11
C LEU A 153 5.68 0.60 -4.55
N ASP A 154 6.66 0.60 -3.63
CA ASP A 154 8.09 0.74 -3.95
C ASP A 154 8.57 -0.37 -4.89
N GLY A 155 8.22 -1.63 -4.59
CA GLY A 155 8.56 -2.78 -5.43
C GLY A 155 7.96 -2.71 -6.84
N LEU A 156 6.78 -2.08 -7.01
CA LEU A 156 6.20 -1.81 -8.33
C LEU A 156 6.94 -0.68 -9.08
N CYS A 157 7.61 0.22 -8.36
CA CYS A 157 8.43 1.30 -8.92
C CYS A 157 9.81 0.83 -9.41
N GLU A 158 10.41 -0.17 -8.75
CA GLU A 158 11.77 -0.66 -9.04
C GLU A 158 12.07 -0.84 -10.55
N PRO A 159 11.19 -1.45 -11.38
CA PRO A 159 11.50 -1.70 -12.79
C PRO A 159 11.63 -0.46 -13.68
N PHE A 160 11.24 0.73 -13.19
CA PHE A 160 11.31 2.01 -13.92
C PHE A 160 12.08 3.12 -13.19
N MET A 161 12.57 2.85 -11.99
CA MET A 161 13.43 3.74 -11.20
C MET A 161 14.89 3.24 -11.19
N ASP A 162 15.35 2.68 -12.31
CA ASP A 162 16.71 2.18 -12.44
C ASP A 162 17.75 3.32 -12.40
N THR A 163 19.00 3.00 -12.03
CA THR A 163 20.08 3.99 -11.87
C THR A 163 20.51 4.67 -13.17
N THR A 164 20.10 4.14 -14.33
CA THR A 164 20.33 4.77 -15.63
C THR A 164 19.16 5.66 -16.06
N PHE A 165 18.11 5.75 -15.24
CA PHE A 165 16.89 6.53 -15.46
C PHE A 165 16.23 6.23 -16.81
N SER A 166 16.36 4.99 -17.30
CA SER A 166 15.97 4.62 -18.67
C SER A 166 14.47 4.77 -18.97
N LYS A 167 13.64 4.75 -17.93
CA LYS A 167 12.17 4.80 -18.02
C LYS A 167 11.54 5.95 -17.24
N ILE A 168 12.34 6.83 -16.62
CA ILE A 168 11.80 7.93 -15.80
C ILE A 168 10.93 8.88 -16.64
N SER A 169 11.26 9.06 -17.92
CA SER A 169 10.50 9.86 -18.88
C SER A 169 9.09 9.32 -19.19
N LYS A 170 8.75 8.11 -18.71
CA LYS A 170 7.41 7.55 -18.83
C LYS A 170 6.46 8.05 -17.73
N ILE A 171 6.99 8.67 -16.67
CA ILE A 171 6.18 9.33 -15.65
C ILE A 171 5.61 10.60 -16.27
N ASP A 172 4.29 10.68 -16.29
CA ASP A 172 3.57 11.76 -16.94
C ASP A 172 3.50 12.99 -16.04
N ILE A 173 4.05 14.10 -16.50
CA ILE A 173 4.07 15.38 -15.76
C ILE A 173 2.67 15.98 -15.61
N ASP A 174 1.75 15.66 -16.52
CA ASP A 174 0.37 16.15 -16.49
C ASP A 174 -0.56 15.25 -15.67
N TYR A 175 -0.04 14.18 -15.02
CA TYR A 175 -0.83 13.19 -14.29
C TYR A 175 -1.88 13.82 -13.35
N LEU A 176 -1.46 14.81 -12.54
CA LEU A 176 -2.32 15.47 -11.56
C LEU A 176 -3.39 16.37 -12.19
N ARG A 177 -3.28 16.69 -13.48
CA ARG A 177 -4.28 17.49 -14.24
C ARG A 177 -5.20 16.63 -15.10
N ARG A 178 -5.02 15.31 -15.12
CA ARG A 178 -5.93 14.38 -15.81
C ARG A 178 -7.03 13.95 -14.85
N ALA A 179 -7.28 12.65 -14.75
CA ALA A 179 -8.12 12.05 -13.73
C ALA A 179 -7.24 11.23 -12.77
N PRO A 180 -6.42 11.89 -11.91
CA PRO A 180 -5.57 11.18 -10.98
C PRO A 180 -6.40 10.40 -9.96
N ARG A 181 -5.91 9.24 -9.57
CA ARG A 181 -6.54 8.45 -8.49
C ARG A 181 -6.28 8.99 -7.10
N VAL A 182 -5.15 9.69 -6.92
CA VAL A 182 -4.77 10.29 -5.64
C VAL A 182 -5.47 11.63 -5.51
N ASP A 183 -6.23 11.81 -4.43
CA ASP A 183 -6.86 13.08 -4.12
C ASP A 183 -5.87 14.00 -3.42
N ILE A 184 -5.51 15.07 -4.10
CA ILE A 184 -4.60 16.09 -3.55
C ILE A 184 -5.30 17.43 -3.34
N LYS A 185 -6.63 17.50 -3.37
CA LYS A 185 -7.34 18.78 -3.35
C LYS A 185 -6.91 19.65 -2.16
N ASP A 186 -6.96 19.07 -0.96
CA ASP A 186 -6.65 19.76 0.30
C ASP A 186 -5.15 19.76 0.64
N GLU A 187 -4.29 19.27 -0.27
CA GLU A 187 -2.85 19.24 -0.06
C GLU A 187 -2.19 20.59 -0.29
N THR A 188 -1.23 20.96 0.56
CA THR A 188 -0.45 22.18 0.36
C THR A 188 0.46 22.03 -0.84
N LYS A 189 0.39 22.96 -1.80
CA LYS A 189 1.21 22.95 -3.02
C LYS A 189 2.55 23.65 -2.78
N LEU A 190 3.59 23.25 -3.52
CA LEU A 190 4.97 23.72 -3.30
C LEU A 190 5.13 25.25 -3.40
N ASN A 191 4.44 25.88 -4.34
CA ASN A 191 4.53 27.32 -4.57
C ASN A 191 3.24 27.86 -5.22
N ALA A 192 2.10 27.53 -4.62
CA ALA A 192 0.80 28.04 -5.05
C ALA A 192 -0.12 28.18 -3.84
N ASP A 193 -0.90 29.26 -3.82
CA ASP A 193 -2.05 29.37 -2.92
C ASP A 193 -3.23 28.53 -3.45
N GLU A 194 -4.27 28.42 -2.63
CA GLU A 194 -5.47 27.64 -2.95
C GLU A 194 -6.10 28.09 -4.28
N LYS A 195 -6.25 29.41 -4.48
CA LYS A 195 -6.87 29.97 -5.69
C LYS A 195 -6.07 29.70 -6.96
N ALA A 196 -4.74 29.81 -6.91
CA ALA A 196 -3.88 29.49 -8.03
C ALA A 196 -3.89 27.98 -8.33
N SER A 197 -3.94 27.15 -7.29
CA SER A 197 -4.07 25.69 -7.42
C SER A 197 -5.39 25.30 -8.06
N GLU A 198 -6.53 25.80 -7.56
CA GLU A 198 -7.86 25.53 -8.11
C GLU A 198 -7.92 25.87 -9.61
N LYS A 199 -7.50 27.09 -9.96
CA LYS A 199 -7.47 27.53 -11.36
C LYS A 199 -6.59 26.64 -12.25
N TYR A 200 -5.47 26.12 -11.73
CA TYR A 200 -4.57 25.26 -12.49
C TYR A 200 -5.16 23.87 -12.75
N TYR A 201 -5.88 23.31 -11.78
CA TYR A 201 -6.50 21.98 -11.89
C TYR A 201 -7.90 22.02 -12.53
N GLU A 202 -8.56 23.18 -12.62
CA GLU A 202 -9.76 23.38 -13.44
C GLU A 202 -9.49 23.14 -14.94
N ASP A 203 -8.29 23.49 -15.42
CA ASP A 203 -7.86 23.21 -16.80
C ASP A 203 -7.35 21.76 -16.90
N THR A 204 -8.29 20.83 -17.07
CA THR A 204 -7.99 19.40 -17.15
C THR A 204 -7.37 19.00 -18.48
N VAL A 205 -6.35 18.15 -18.44
CA VAL A 205 -5.73 17.55 -19.62
C VAL A 205 -6.50 16.28 -20.00
N PRO A 206 -6.91 16.10 -21.27
CA PRO A 206 -7.61 14.88 -21.69
C PRO A 206 -6.68 13.67 -21.72
N GLY A 207 -7.26 12.48 -21.58
CA GLY A 207 -6.56 11.19 -21.73
C GLY A 207 -6.47 10.39 -20.44
N THR A 208 -5.95 9.17 -20.56
CA THR A 208 -5.78 8.25 -19.43
C THR A 208 -4.32 8.25 -18.95
N SER A 209 -4.12 8.06 -17.67
CA SER A 209 -2.79 7.90 -17.08
C SER A 209 -2.25 6.50 -17.31
N ASN A 210 -0.96 6.39 -17.55
CA ASN A 210 -0.29 5.10 -17.70
C ASN A 210 0.01 4.48 -16.33
N PHE A 211 0.20 3.16 -16.28
CA PHE A 211 0.47 2.43 -15.04
C PHE A 211 1.70 2.95 -14.27
N ILE A 212 2.75 3.38 -14.96
CA ILE A 212 3.98 3.90 -14.32
C ILE A 212 3.68 5.17 -13.53
N SER A 213 2.91 6.08 -14.13
CA SER A 213 2.53 7.35 -13.48
C SER A 213 1.60 7.09 -12.30
N GLU A 214 0.60 6.23 -12.47
CA GLU A 214 -0.33 5.82 -11.40
C GLU A 214 0.43 5.28 -10.19
N VAL A 215 1.30 4.29 -10.40
CA VAL A 215 2.10 3.71 -9.31
C VAL A 215 3.01 4.77 -8.71
N PHE A 216 3.73 5.57 -9.50
CA PHE A 216 4.65 6.58 -8.99
C PHE A 216 3.98 7.56 -8.01
N PHE A 217 2.83 8.13 -8.38
CA PHE A 217 2.11 9.07 -7.52
C PHE A 217 1.42 8.39 -6.33
N LEU A 218 0.94 7.14 -6.48
CA LEU A 218 0.45 6.34 -5.36
C LEU A 218 1.57 6.03 -4.35
N THR A 219 2.76 5.68 -4.83
CA THR A 219 3.94 5.44 -3.99
C THR A 219 4.32 6.70 -3.23
N LEU A 220 4.35 7.86 -3.89
CA LEU A 220 4.61 9.14 -3.23
C LEU A 220 3.59 9.44 -2.12
N ALA A 221 2.30 9.22 -2.40
CA ALA A 221 1.24 9.38 -1.40
C ALA A 221 1.40 8.42 -0.23
N ALA A 222 1.75 7.15 -0.48
CA ALA A 222 1.95 6.14 0.56
C ALA A 222 3.22 6.35 1.42
N HIS A 223 4.20 7.12 0.94
CA HIS A 223 5.32 7.58 1.77
C HIS A 223 4.93 8.74 2.69
N HIS A 224 3.92 9.52 2.30
CA HIS A 224 3.47 10.69 3.05
C HIS A 224 2.43 10.37 4.12
N TYR A 225 1.50 9.45 3.85
CA TYR A 225 0.44 9.02 4.76
C TYR A 225 0.75 7.70 5.44
#